data_AF-U7R1G9-F1
#
_entry.id   AF-U7R1G9-F1
#
_cell.length_a   1.000
_cell.length_b   1.000
_cell.length_c   1.000
_cell.angle_alpha   90.00
_cell.angle_beta   90.00
_cell.angle_gamma   90.00
#
_symmetry.space_group_name_H-M   'P 1'
#
loop_
_entity.id
_entity.type
_entity.pdbx_description
1 polymer ?
#
loop_
_entity_poly.entity_id
_entity_poly.type
_entity_poly.pdbx_seq_one_letter_code
_entity_poly.pdbx_strand_id
1 'polypeptide(L)' 'MTQIPTPEEYKKGRVKFGKLLIQPLRKNAVVQITQYQVSDGEYSYGQFDSKEQAISFARQLYGREINE' A
#
# COMPACT_ATOMS: atom_id res chain seq x y z
N MET A 1 20.64 10.88 -1.06
CA MET A 1 20.31 9.47 -1.36
C MET A 1 19.03 9.13 -0.61
N THR A 2 17.89 9.33 -1.24
CA THR A 2 16.61 9.04 -0.62
C THR A 2 16.38 7.53 -0.77
N GLN A 3 16.58 6.79 0.31
CA GLN A 3 16.45 5.34 0.31
C GLN A 3 14.97 5.00 0.21
N ILE A 4 14.60 4.20 -0.80
CA ILE A 4 13.26 3.63 -0.88
C ILE A 4 13.07 2.75 0.35
N PRO A 5 12.06 3.00 1.20
CA PRO A 5 11.85 2.22 2.41
C PRO A 5 11.52 0.76 2.05
N THR A 6 11.98 -0.17 2.89
CA THR A 6 11.65 -1.59 2.72
C THR A 6 10.19 -1.82 3.14
N PRO A 7 9.40 -2.61 2.37
CA PRO A 7 8.07 -3.01 2.82
C PRO A 7 8.19 -3.93 4.02
N GLU A 8 7.66 -3.50 5.17
CA GLU A 8 7.61 -4.28 6.40
C GLU A 8 6.22 -4.87 6.58
N GLU A 9 6.12 -6.20 6.70
CA GLU A 9 4.85 -6.88 6.95
C GLU A 9 4.48 -6.88 8.43
N TYR A 10 3.25 -6.47 8.71
CA TYR A 10 2.65 -6.45 10.04
C TYR A 10 1.57 -7.53 10.18
N LYS A 11 1.15 -7.74 11.43
CA LYS A 11 0.04 -8.65 11.75
C LYS A 11 -1.21 -8.32 10.94
N LYS A 12 -1.93 -9.36 10.53
CA LYS A 12 -3.15 -9.31 9.70
C LYS A 12 -2.93 -8.86 8.24
N GLY A 13 -1.73 -9.07 7.68
CA GLY A 13 -1.46 -8.83 6.25
C GLY A 13 -1.34 -7.36 5.87
N ARG A 14 -1.14 -6.48 6.85
CA ARG A 14 -0.82 -5.06 6.63
C ARG A 14 0.65 -4.94 6.26
N VAL A 15 1.01 -3.98 5.41
CA VAL A 15 2.39 -3.70 5.03
C VAL A 15 2.64 -2.21 5.24
N LYS A 16 3.69 -1.85 5.96
CA LYS A 16 4.14 -0.45 6.03
C LYS A 16 5.27 -0.25 5.05
N PHE A 17 5.22 0.86 4.33
CA PHE A 17 6.20 1.23 3.33
C PHE A 17 6.53 2.72 3.55
N GLY A 18 7.47 2.98 4.47
CA GLY A 18 7.74 4.33 4.95
C GLY A 18 6.53 4.94 5.67
N LYS A 19 6.04 6.07 5.16
CA LYS A 19 4.76 6.74 5.49
C LYS A 19 3.53 6.04 4.90
N LEU A 20 3.67 5.28 3.82
CA LEU A 20 2.53 4.57 3.22
C LEU A 20 2.20 3.32 4.04
N LEU A 21 0.91 3.05 4.18
CA LEU A 21 0.35 1.88 4.81
C LEU A 21 -0.55 1.17 3.80
N ILE A 22 -0.25 -0.10 3.57
CA ILE A 22 -1.05 -1.02 2.78
C ILE A 22 -1.83 -1.88 3.75
N GLN A 23 -3.16 -1.84 3.67
CA GLN A 23 -4.01 -2.65 4.54
C GLN A 23 -5.00 -3.49 3.73
N PRO A 24 -5.21 -4.76 4.11
CA PRO A 24 -6.24 -5.57 3.49
C PRO A 24 -7.60 -5.07 3.95
N LEU A 25 -8.46 -4.77 2.98
CA LEU A 25 -9.85 -4.47 3.19
C LEU A 25 -10.63 -5.76 3.38
N ARG A 26 -11.62 -5.71 4.28
CA ARG A 26 -12.51 -6.84 4.49
C ARG A 26 -13.37 -7.04 3.25
N LYS A 27 -13.59 -8.30 2.91
CA LYS A 27 -14.58 -8.71 1.91
C LYS A 27 -15.94 -8.16 2.33
N ASN A 28 -16.64 -7.57 1.38
CA ASN A 28 -18.01 -7.11 1.55
C ASN A 28 -18.94 -7.95 0.65
N ALA A 29 -20.25 -7.86 0.86
CA ALA A 29 -21.23 -8.60 0.05
C ALA A 29 -21.09 -8.34 -1.47
N VAL A 30 -20.54 -7.17 -1.84
CA VAL A 30 -20.30 -6.76 -3.23
C VAL A 30 -18.93 -7.21 -3.75
N VAL A 31 -17.92 -7.32 -2.89
CA VAL A 31 -16.53 -7.63 -3.28
C VAL A 31 -16.06 -8.88 -2.54
N GLN A 32 -16.06 -10.01 -3.25
CA GLN A 32 -15.70 -11.33 -2.71
C GLN A 32 -14.18 -11.58 -2.62
N ILE A 33 -13.38 -10.67 -3.17
CA ILE A 33 -11.92 -10.71 -3.17
C ILE A 33 -11.34 -9.83 -2.06
N THR A 34 -10.18 -10.22 -1.54
CA THR A 34 -9.47 -9.41 -0.56
C THR A 34 -8.75 -8.28 -1.29
N GLN A 35 -9.23 -7.05 -1.14
CA GLN A 35 -8.58 -5.88 -1.69
C GLN A 35 -7.55 -5.30 -0.72
N TYR A 36 -6.61 -4.54 -1.24
CA TYR A 36 -5.53 -3.90 -0.50
C TYR A 36 -5.60 -2.41 -0.77
N GLN A 37 -5.79 -1.61 0.28
CA GLN A 37 -5.81 -0.16 0.18
C GLN A 37 -4.44 0.40 0.52
N VAL A 38 -3.95 1.35 -0.29
CA VAL A 38 -2.73 2.13 -0.04
C VAL A 38 -3.13 3.52 0.46
N SER A 39 -2.62 3.91 1.62
CA SER A 39 -2.91 5.20 2.26
C SER A 39 -1.72 5.66 3.10
N ASP A 40 -1.42 6.95 3.22
CA ASP A 40 -0.38 7.47 4.13
C ASP A 40 -0.91 7.80 5.54
N GLY A 41 -2.23 7.69 5.73
CA GLY A 41 -2.91 8.05 6.98
C GLY A 41 -3.79 9.29 6.81
N GLU A 42 -3.37 10.23 5.96
CA GLU A 42 -4.17 11.42 5.61
C GLU A 42 -4.94 11.20 4.30
N TYR A 43 -4.28 10.62 3.28
CA TYR A 43 -4.88 10.36 1.97
C TYR A 43 -4.94 8.86 1.66
N SER A 44 -5.97 8.48 0.89
CA SER A 44 -6.08 7.16 0.26
C SER A 44 -5.74 7.29 -1.21
N TYR A 45 -4.66 6.62 -1.64
CA TYR A 45 -4.17 6.74 -3.01
C TYR A 45 -4.80 5.73 -3.96
N GLY A 46 -5.31 4.61 -3.44
CA GLY A 46 -5.97 3.61 -4.27
C GLY A 46 -6.25 2.29 -3.57
N GLN A 47 -7.04 1.45 -4.24
CA GLN A 47 -7.38 0.08 -3.83
C GLN A 47 -6.96 -0.88 -4.94
N PHE A 48 -6.42 -2.03 -4.55
CA PHE A 48 -5.84 -3.02 -5.45
C PHE A 48 -6.33 -4.42 -5.10
N ASP A 49 -6.53 -5.26 -6.11
CA ASP A 49 -7.00 -6.63 -5.88
C ASP A 49 -5.91 -7.59 -5.41
N SER A 50 -4.64 -7.15 -5.44
CA SER A 50 -3.49 -7.94 -4.96
C SER A 50 -2.51 -7.09 -4.15
N LYS A 51 -1.91 -7.72 -3.13
CA LYS A 51 -0.89 -7.13 -2.27
C LYS A 51 0.33 -6.67 -3.08
N GLU A 52 0.75 -7.47 -4.05
CA GLU A 52 1.92 -7.17 -4.87
C GLU A 52 1.70 -5.92 -5.74
N GLN A 53 0.49 -5.73 -6.26
CA GLN A 53 0.13 -4.51 -6.99
C GLN A 53 0.18 -3.28 -6.07
N ALA A 54 -0.39 -3.38 -4.87
CA ALA A 54 -0.33 -2.30 -3.88
C ALA A 54 1.10 -1.94 -3.48
N ILE A 55 1.98 -2.94 -3.30
CA ILE A 55 3.41 -2.72 -2.99
C ILE A 55 4.13 -2.07 -4.16
N SER A 56 3.89 -2.55 -5.39
CA SER A 56 4.49 -1.99 -6.60
C SER A 56 4.10 -0.52 -6.78
N PHE A 57 2.81 -0.21 -6.55
CA PHE A 57 2.30 1.16 -6.60
C PHE A 57 2.91 2.04 -5.50
N ALA A 58 3.01 1.54 -4.25
CA ALA A 58 3.66 2.26 -3.16
C ALA A 58 5.14 2.57 -3.46
N ARG A 59 5.86 1.63 -4.10
CA ARG A 59 7.24 1.83 -4.58
C ARG A 59 7.31 2.94 -5.63
N GLN A 60 6.39 2.96 -6.59
CA GLN A 60 6.33 4.01 -7.62
C GLN A 60 6.01 5.39 -7.04
N LEU A 61 5.09 5.47 -6.08
CA LEU A 61 4.76 6.71 -5.35
C LEU A 61 5.99 7.29 -4.65
N TYR A 62 6.70 6.47 -3.88
CA TYR A 62 7.96 6.88 -3.26
C TYR A 62 9.00 7.27 -4.30
N GLY A 63 9.16 6.49 -5.36
CA GLY A 63 10.10 6.79 -6.44
C GLY A 63 9.83 8.14 -7.09
N ARG A 64 8.57 8.54 -7.25
CA ARG A 64 8.17 9.86 -7.76
C ARG A 64 8.47 10.98 -6.77
N GLU A 65 8.12 10.81 -5.50
CA GLU A 65 8.34 11.81 -4.44
C GLU A 65 9.84 12.11 -4.22
N ILE A 66 10.73 11.20 -4.61
CA ILE A 66 12.19 11.34 -4.51
C ILE A 66 12.81 12.13 -5.69
N ASN A 67 12.11 12.22 -6.82
CA ASN A 67 12.62 12.84 -8.06
C ASN A 67 12.05 14.24 -8.32
N GLU A 68 11.30 14.81 -7.38
CA GLU A 68 10.77 16.19 -7.41
C GLU A 68 11.48 17.04 -6.35
#